data_AF-A0AAU6GNT2-F1
#
_entry.id   AF-A0AAU6GNT2-F1
#
_cell.length_a   1.000
_cell.length_b   1.000
_cell.length_c   1.000
_cell.angle_alpha   90.00
_cell.angle_beta   90.00
_cell.angle_gamma   90.00
#
_symmetry.space_group_name_H-M   'P 1'
#
loop_
_entity.id
_entity.type
_entity.pdbx_description
1 polymer ?
#
loop_
_entity_poly.entity_id
_entity_poly.type
_entity_poly.pdbx_seq_one_letter_code
_entity_poly.pdbx_strand_id
1 'polypeptide(L)'
;MNETITAAPRASRAWNGFAASAAMQGLVGASGCWDTDSFAGIRTTGRYIAGSWPPDPVGWEVRLPAAGSWTELIGRPGALALRAAAPATRQERREVLLDFLDMWADTPFADPAYRFRLGRLAGETSFTVRDDEGASFGLHLPAARRTLYFEAVFPGGEAAPRPEEPLHVVDCHRGWGTPDQLLRLVELVRERGPLAWDADAALALSEATGLSRPAAALVLAGNPGAGGYYTPFLDEHERAVYGFKAGELESARDELSMLHDDERLALLADVLPSDPVDLWEPGGLARVAERIAAVWVEQHGARAHTPWSTWQAAVTLDTEMPAAHLCHLLLDPANATLPPGFYLRIWPCPPEHRHLRTAWDVMGRYDAETVADAFFAGLPWAYADLPAGDPVRNGAPEAVRHLRKVLAGGDSPARVLYAGVIGGNRGSQRWDWLNDGTCDRVIARITSGDLPPGRYESDPRACVPDLLADVAHALDLSEDAAALYLQLLLLPVPSDRNVRRWNAWKPIRHKAAAADLLARGLVVEGRRARAGRSFFLPGPWAHAKRPLPPMESWKAPLISAQLSKDGSEVRDFGLLPGTLPELFTEAWRLVRRGEGPTA
;
A
#
# COMPACT_ATOMS: atom_id res chain seq x y z
N MET A 1 29.19 6.36 50.88
CA MET A 1 29.63 5.23 50.06
C MET A 1 28.40 4.67 49.39
N ASN A 2 28.12 5.16 48.17
CA ASN A 2 27.05 4.62 47.33
C ASN A 2 27.70 3.57 46.44
N GLU A 3 27.32 2.32 46.61
CA GLU A 3 27.68 1.25 45.69
C GLU A 3 26.84 1.43 44.41
N THR A 4 27.52 1.84 43.35
CA THR A 4 27.03 1.77 41.98
C THR A 4 26.83 0.29 41.64
N ILE A 5 25.58 -0.15 41.56
CA ILE A 5 25.24 -1.49 41.04
C ILE A 5 25.45 -1.42 39.53
N THR A 6 26.67 -1.73 39.09
CA THR A 6 26.97 -1.99 37.68
C THR A 6 26.29 -3.31 37.32
N ALA A 7 25.22 -3.24 36.52
CA ALA A 7 24.62 -4.44 35.93
C ALA A 7 25.70 -5.21 35.16
N ALA A 8 25.85 -6.50 35.42
CA ALA A 8 26.80 -7.34 34.70
C ALA A 8 26.46 -7.34 33.20
N PRO A 9 27.46 -7.24 32.29
CA PRO A 9 27.21 -7.27 30.86
C PRO A 9 26.51 -8.60 30.48
N ARG A 10 25.36 -8.49 29.82
CA ARG A 10 24.59 -9.66 29.37
C ARG A 10 25.40 -10.43 28.32
N ALA A 11 25.46 -11.75 28.44
CA ALA A 11 26.20 -12.60 27.52
C ALA A 11 25.66 -12.43 26.08
N SER A 12 26.56 -12.18 25.13
CA SER A 12 26.20 -11.97 23.73
C SER A 12 25.48 -13.18 23.14
N ARG A 13 24.23 -13.00 22.71
CA ARG A 13 23.45 -14.04 22.03
C ARG A 13 23.79 -14.06 20.55
N ALA A 14 23.92 -15.24 19.96
CA ALA A 14 24.07 -15.40 18.52
C ALA A 14 22.69 -15.62 17.88
N TRP A 15 22.38 -14.86 16.82
CA TRP A 15 21.15 -14.97 16.06
C TRP A 15 21.49 -15.40 14.65
N ASN A 16 20.75 -16.37 14.08
CA ASN A 16 20.94 -16.67 12.67
C ASN A 16 20.49 -15.48 11.79
N GLY A 17 21.08 -15.35 10.61
CA GLY A 17 20.78 -14.23 9.69
C GLY A 17 19.31 -14.13 9.28
N PHE A 18 18.59 -15.26 9.24
CA PHE A 18 17.16 -15.31 8.94
C PHE A 18 16.32 -14.60 10.02
N ALA A 19 16.61 -14.85 11.31
CA ALA A 19 15.91 -14.25 12.43
C ALA A 19 16.14 -12.74 12.49
N ALA A 20 17.39 -12.29 12.29
CA ALA A 20 17.73 -10.88 12.17
C ALA A 20 17.00 -10.21 11.00
N SER A 21 17.03 -10.84 9.82
CA SER A 21 16.34 -10.33 8.63
C SER A 21 14.83 -10.24 8.84
N ALA A 22 14.21 -11.25 9.45
CA ALA A 22 12.78 -11.25 9.75
C ALA A 22 12.38 -10.19 10.79
N ALA A 23 13.25 -9.91 11.77
CA ALA A 23 13.00 -8.91 12.80
C ALA A 23 13.11 -7.46 12.26
N MET A 24 14.03 -7.22 11.32
CA MET A 24 14.33 -5.88 10.78
C MET A 24 13.69 -5.60 9.41
N GLN A 25 12.95 -6.58 8.87
CA GLN A 25 12.35 -6.53 7.54
C GLN A 25 11.58 -5.23 7.30
N GLY A 26 11.89 -4.54 6.21
CA GLY A 26 11.22 -3.31 5.82
C GLY A 26 11.58 -2.06 6.62
N LEU A 27 12.64 -2.14 7.40
CA LEU A 27 13.35 -0.97 7.90
C LEU A 27 14.75 -0.90 7.29
N VAL A 28 15.43 -2.04 7.17
CA VAL A 28 16.72 -2.15 6.48
C VAL A 28 16.66 -3.32 5.49
N GLY A 29 17.35 -3.17 4.36
CA GLY A 29 17.42 -4.19 3.31
C GLY A 29 17.74 -5.58 3.86
N ALA A 30 16.89 -6.56 3.54
CA ALA A 30 17.05 -7.95 3.96
C ALA A 30 17.99 -8.76 3.04
N SER A 31 18.43 -8.20 1.90
CA SER A 31 19.23 -8.91 0.90
C SER A 31 20.69 -9.05 1.33
N GLY A 32 20.98 -10.08 2.12
CA GLY A 32 22.36 -10.54 2.38
C GLY A 32 23.16 -9.71 3.39
N CYS A 33 22.53 -8.74 4.06
CA CYS A 33 23.18 -7.89 5.08
C CYS A 33 23.29 -8.56 6.45
N TRP A 34 22.47 -9.58 6.72
CA TRP A 34 22.37 -10.23 8.02
C TRP A 34 22.76 -11.71 7.94
N ASP A 35 23.76 -12.07 8.72
CA ASP A 35 24.24 -13.42 8.93
C ASP A 35 24.41 -13.71 10.44
N THR A 36 24.91 -14.90 10.76
CA THR A 36 25.01 -15.35 12.15
C THR A 36 25.90 -14.46 13.03
N ASP A 37 26.87 -13.77 12.43
CA ASP A 37 27.88 -12.98 13.14
C ASP A 37 27.69 -11.47 12.96
N SER A 38 26.57 -11.02 12.40
CA SER A 38 26.38 -9.59 12.06
C SER A 38 26.47 -8.68 13.28
N PHE A 39 25.89 -9.06 14.42
CA PHE A 39 25.95 -8.24 15.64
C PHE A 39 27.37 -8.22 16.23
N ALA A 40 28.11 -9.33 16.09
CA ALA A 40 29.52 -9.38 16.47
C ALA A 40 30.36 -8.49 15.54
N GLY A 41 30.11 -8.52 14.24
CA GLY A 41 30.76 -7.66 13.26
C GLY A 41 30.55 -6.17 13.53
N ILE A 42 29.30 -5.76 13.83
CA ILE A 42 28.98 -4.37 14.21
C ILE A 42 29.76 -3.95 15.45
N ARG A 43 29.79 -4.80 16.50
CA ARG A 43 30.60 -4.53 17.71
C ARG A 43 32.08 -4.42 17.39
N THR A 44 32.64 -5.31 16.57
CA THR A 44 34.04 -5.27 16.17
C THR A 44 34.37 -3.98 15.44
N THR A 45 33.51 -3.53 14.52
CA THR A 45 33.65 -2.24 13.83
C THR A 45 33.60 -1.07 14.83
N GLY A 46 32.66 -1.09 15.77
CA GLY A 46 32.58 -0.10 16.85
C GLY A 46 33.84 -0.06 17.71
N ARG A 47 34.39 -1.22 18.07
CA ARG A 47 35.63 -1.33 18.84
C ARG A 47 36.85 -0.81 18.08
N TYR A 48 36.91 -1.06 16.77
CA TYR A 48 37.95 -0.51 15.89
C TYR A 48 37.89 1.02 15.87
N ILE A 49 36.69 1.60 15.66
CA ILE A 49 36.46 3.06 15.70
C ILE A 49 36.91 3.63 17.06
N ALA A 50 36.47 3.01 18.16
CA ALA A 50 36.86 3.40 19.52
C ALA A 50 38.34 3.15 19.86
N GLY A 51 39.10 2.46 19.01
CA GLY A 51 40.52 2.12 19.27
C GLY A 51 40.73 1.05 20.35
N SER A 52 39.67 0.31 20.72
CA SER A 52 39.71 -0.74 21.76
C SER A 52 39.98 -2.15 21.22
N TRP A 53 40.24 -2.25 19.92
CA TRP A 53 40.64 -3.47 19.23
C TRP A 53 41.54 -3.17 18.02
N PRO A 54 42.78 -3.67 17.98
CA PRO A 54 43.65 -3.55 16.82
C PRO A 54 43.35 -4.68 15.80
N PRO A 55 43.24 -4.39 14.49
CA PRO A 55 43.04 -5.42 13.48
C PRO A 55 44.33 -6.24 13.24
N ASP A 56 44.19 -7.53 12.93
CA ASP A 56 45.33 -8.37 12.52
C ASP A 56 45.84 -7.93 11.12
N PRO A 57 47.15 -7.68 10.93
CA PRO A 57 47.71 -7.20 9.66
C PRO A 57 47.55 -8.14 8.45
N VAL A 58 47.12 -9.40 8.64
CA VAL A 58 47.08 -10.41 7.55
C VAL A 58 45.66 -10.90 7.18
N GLY A 59 44.61 -10.41 7.86
CA GLY A 59 43.24 -10.87 7.62
C GLY A 59 42.24 -9.73 7.43
N TRP A 60 41.45 -9.76 6.36
CA TRP A 60 40.28 -8.91 6.16
C TRP A 60 39.13 -9.30 7.12
N GLU A 61 39.36 -9.27 8.44
CA GLU A 61 38.40 -9.74 9.44
C GLU A 61 37.32 -8.71 9.81
N VAL A 62 37.51 -7.43 9.51
CA VAL A 62 36.45 -6.43 9.68
C VAL A 62 35.56 -6.45 8.44
N ARG A 63 34.32 -6.95 8.59
CA ARG A 63 33.28 -6.69 7.60
C ARG A 63 33.07 -5.19 7.50
N LEU A 64 33.45 -4.63 6.35
CA LEU A 64 33.43 -3.20 6.15
C LEU A 64 31.98 -2.68 6.24
N PRO A 65 31.71 -1.65 7.06
CA PRO A 65 30.44 -0.93 7.01
C PRO A 65 30.26 -0.38 5.59
N ALA A 66 29.08 -0.57 5.00
CA ALA A 66 28.85 -0.22 3.61
C ALA A 66 27.42 0.32 3.42
N ALA A 67 27.29 1.44 2.71
CA ALA A 67 26.01 2.07 2.43
C ALA A 67 25.02 1.09 1.77
N GLY A 68 23.78 1.06 2.26
CA GLY A 68 22.79 0.02 1.95
C GLY A 68 22.88 -1.24 2.82
N SER A 69 23.51 -1.16 3.99
CA SER A 69 23.55 -2.20 5.02
C SER A 69 22.95 -1.68 6.34
N TRP A 70 23.24 -2.33 7.47
CA TRP A 70 22.89 -1.88 8.82
C TRP A 70 23.34 -0.44 9.13
N THR A 71 24.30 0.12 8.36
CA THR A 71 24.79 1.50 8.51
C THR A 71 23.70 2.56 8.29
N GLU A 72 22.62 2.22 7.58
CA GLU A 72 21.45 3.13 7.43
C GLU A 72 20.71 3.38 8.76
N LEU A 73 20.96 2.56 9.79
CA LEU A 73 20.42 2.74 11.13
C LEU A 73 21.17 3.80 11.94
N ILE A 74 22.34 4.25 11.50
CA ILE A 74 23.14 5.24 12.23
C ILE A 74 22.36 6.54 12.35
N GLY A 75 22.10 6.94 13.59
CA GLY A 75 21.26 8.08 13.93
C GLY A 75 19.76 7.84 13.81
N ARG A 76 19.31 6.69 13.33
CA ARG A 76 17.88 6.34 13.15
C ARG A 76 17.44 5.05 13.86
N PRO A 77 17.97 4.68 15.06
CA PRO A 77 17.56 3.44 15.72
C PRO A 77 16.11 3.49 16.26
N GLY A 78 15.49 4.68 16.30
CA GLY A 78 14.11 4.89 16.76
C GLY A 78 13.08 3.99 16.07
N ALA A 79 13.26 3.70 14.78
CA ALA A 79 12.37 2.80 14.05
C ALA A 79 12.38 1.36 14.62
N LEU A 80 13.56 0.85 14.97
CA LEU A 80 13.72 -0.48 15.59
C LEU A 80 13.20 -0.50 17.03
N ALA A 81 13.44 0.58 17.77
CA ALA A 81 12.93 0.76 19.12
C ALA A 81 11.39 0.76 19.16
N LEU A 82 10.73 1.50 18.26
CA LEU A 82 9.28 1.49 18.12
C LEU A 82 8.76 0.09 17.81
N ARG A 83 9.38 -0.61 16.84
CA ARG A 83 9.00 -1.97 16.48
C ARG A 83 9.19 -2.96 17.63
N ALA A 84 10.26 -2.84 18.42
CA ALA A 84 10.48 -3.70 19.58
C ALA A 84 9.38 -3.53 20.63
N ALA A 85 8.94 -2.29 20.85
CA ALA A 85 7.88 -1.95 21.80
C ALA A 85 6.47 -2.30 21.26
N ALA A 86 6.30 -2.45 19.95
CA ALA A 86 4.99 -2.66 19.33
C ALA A 86 4.34 -4.00 19.76
N PRO A 87 3.01 -4.02 19.98
CA PRO A 87 2.28 -5.24 20.34
C PRO A 87 2.23 -6.28 19.22
N ALA A 88 2.22 -5.84 17.96
CA ALA A 88 2.18 -6.74 16.81
C ALA A 88 3.48 -7.53 16.62
N THR A 89 4.59 -7.09 17.21
CA THR A 89 5.87 -7.79 17.11
C THR A 89 5.83 -9.06 17.96
N ARG A 90 6.14 -10.21 17.36
CA ARG A 90 6.24 -11.46 18.11
C ARG A 90 7.40 -11.46 19.10
N GLN A 91 7.27 -12.27 20.16
CA GLN A 91 8.31 -12.34 21.20
C GLN A 91 9.68 -12.71 20.63
N GLU A 92 9.75 -13.66 19.70
CA GLU A 92 11.03 -14.09 19.11
C GLU A 92 11.71 -12.96 18.33
N ARG A 93 10.92 -12.19 17.55
CA ARG A 93 11.42 -11.03 16.80
C ARG A 93 11.77 -9.88 17.74
N ARG A 94 10.98 -9.68 18.79
CA ARG A 94 11.22 -8.66 19.82
C ARG A 94 12.54 -8.90 20.53
N GLU A 95 12.85 -10.14 20.93
CA GLU A 95 14.13 -10.45 21.56
C GLU A 95 15.33 -10.12 20.67
N VAL A 96 15.24 -10.36 19.35
CA VAL A 96 16.28 -9.98 18.39
C VAL A 96 16.46 -8.46 18.36
N LEU A 97 15.36 -7.70 18.32
CA LEU A 97 15.39 -6.24 18.29
C LEU A 97 15.95 -5.66 19.60
N LEU A 98 15.53 -6.19 20.75
CA LEU A 98 16.03 -5.75 22.05
C LEU A 98 17.52 -6.06 22.23
N ASP A 99 17.98 -7.24 21.80
CA ASP A 99 19.40 -7.60 21.82
C ASP A 99 20.23 -6.72 20.87
N PHE A 100 19.67 -6.35 19.72
CA PHE A 100 20.29 -5.39 18.82
C PHE A 100 20.44 -4.01 19.47
N LEU A 101 19.37 -3.48 20.08
CA LEU A 101 19.37 -2.14 20.68
C LEU A 101 20.32 -2.06 21.89
N ASP A 102 20.35 -3.11 22.71
CA ASP A 102 21.27 -3.28 23.84
C ASP A 102 22.73 -3.28 23.34
N MET A 103 23.03 -4.09 22.32
CA MET A 103 24.35 -4.11 21.67
C MET A 103 24.71 -2.76 21.06
N TRP A 104 23.76 -2.10 20.39
CA TRP A 104 23.99 -0.84 19.70
C TRP A 104 24.33 0.30 20.66
N ALA A 105 23.72 0.32 21.84
CA ALA A 105 23.97 1.32 22.88
C ALA A 105 25.43 1.34 23.35
N ASP A 106 26.11 0.18 23.33
CA ASP A 106 27.52 0.03 23.72
C ASP A 106 28.52 0.37 22.59
N THR A 107 28.05 0.89 21.46
CA THR A 107 28.90 1.23 20.31
C THR A 107 29.01 2.75 20.10
N PRO A 108 30.10 3.23 19.46
CA PRO A 108 30.19 4.63 19.03
C PRO A 108 29.03 5.10 18.15
N PHE A 109 28.28 4.19 17.52
CA PHE A 109 27.16 4.52 16.64
C PHE A 109 25.95 5.11 17.39
N ALA A 110 25.84 4.89 18.70
CA ALA A 110 24.82 5.50 19.55
C ALA A 110 25.29 6.81 20.21
N ASP A 111 26.60 7.06 20.25
CA ASP A 111 27.18 8.21 20.95
C ASP A 111 27.08 9.48 20.06
N PRO A 112 26.34 10.52 20.49
CA PRO A 112 26.15 11.75 19.71
C PRO A 112 27.45 12.58 19.55
N ALA A 113 28.51 12.27 20.29
CA ALA A 113 29.80 12.91 20.16
C ALA A 113 30.53 12.51 18.86
N TYR A 114 30.24 11.32 18.32
CA TYR A 114 30.76 10.87 17.04
C TYR A 114 29.94 11.45 15.88
N ARG A 115 30.61 11.69 14.75
CA ARG A 115 29.94 12.15 13.52
C ARG A 115 30.17 11.13 12.43
N PHE A 116 29.09 10.65 11.82
CA PHE A 116 29.17 9.64 10.77
C PHE A 116 28.73 10.21 9.44
N ARG A 117 29.37 9.76 8.37
CA ARG A 117 28.93 10.08 7.01
C ARG A 117 29.00 8.87 6.09
N LEU A 118 28.08 8.82 5.13
CA LEU A 118 27.97 7.78 4.12
C LEU A 118 28.19 8.39 2.73
N GLY A 119 28.84 7.66 1.83
CA GLY A 119 29.15 8.20 0.52
C GLY A 119 29.54 7.16 -0.53
N ARG A 120 30.17 7.65 -1.59
CA ARG A 120 30.75 6.82 -2.66
C ARG A 120 32.15 7.26 -3.03
N LEU A 121 32.96 6.31 -3.49
CA LEU A 121 34.31 6.54 -3.99
C LEU A 121 34.39 6.22 -5.48
N ALA A 122 35.38 6.83 -6.14
CA ALA A 122 35.73 6.55 -7.53
C ALA A 122 36.65 5.32 -7.64
N GLY A 123 37.53 5.12 -6.64
CA GLY A 123 38.50 4.03 -6.62
C GLY A 123 37.87 2.65 -6.62
N GLU A 124 38.64 1.66 -7.06
CA GLU A 124 38.22 0.26 -7.17
C GLU A 124 38.87 -0.64 -6.11
N THR A 125 39.42 -0.03 -5.05
CA THR A 125 40.10 -0.72 -3.96
C THR A 125 39.34 -0.57 -2.66
N SER A 126 39.19 -1.69 -1.93
CA SER A 126 38.68 -1.65 -0.57
C SER A 126 39.79 -1.21 0.40
N PHE A 127 39.45 -0.50 1.47
CA PHE A 127 40.42 -0.05 2.47
C PHE A 127 39.78 0.17 3.85
N THR A 128 40.64 0.26 4.86
CA THR A 128 40.30 0.77 6.19
C THR A 128 41.47 1.59 6.69
N VAL A 129 41.19 2.80 7.19
CA VAL A 129 42.20 3.70 7.74
C VAL A 129 41.66 4.38 8.98
N ARG A 130 42.53 4.63 9.97
CA ARG A 130 42.19 5.28 11.23
C ARG A 130 43.40 6.06 11.74
N ASP A 131 43.17 7.24 12.27
CA ASP A 131 44.13 8.07 12.98
C ASP A 131 43.52 8.57 14.31
N ASP A 132 43.97 9.72 14.80
CA ASP A 132 43.47 10.41 15.98
C ASP A 132 42.23 11.29 15.72
N GLU A 133 41.95 11.66 14.47
CA GLU A 133 40.78 12.46 14.08
C GLU A 133 39.56 11.62 13.67
N GLY A 134 39.77 10.42 13.11
CA GLY A 134 38.67 9.57 12.67
C GLY A 134 39.05 8.20 12.12
N ALA A 135 38.06 7.55 11.50
CA ALA A 135 38.21 6.29 10.77
C ALA A 135 37.39 6.31 9.47
N SER A 136 37.94 5.77 8.39
CA SER A 136 37.28 5.68 7.08
C SER A 136 37.39 4.28 6.49
N PHE A 137 36.36 3.92 5.73
CA PHE A 137 36.17 2.60 5.15
C PHE A 137 35.72 2.74 3.69
N GLY A 138 36.39 2.01 2.80
CA GLY A 138 36.00 1.87 1.41
C GLY A 138 35.71 0.41 1.10
N LEU A 139 34.52 0.09 0.57
CA LEU A 139 34.16 -1.26 0.13
C LEU A 139 33.88 -1.26 -1.38
N HIS A 140 34.81 -1.83 -2.15
CA HIS A 140 34.61 -2.05 -3.57
C HIS A 140 33.72 -3.28 -3.83
N LEU A 141 32.68 -3.11 -4.66
CA LEU A 141 31.76 -4.16 -5.07
C LEU A 141 31.90 -4.40 -6.59
N PRO A 142 32.73 -5.38 -7.02
CA PRO A 142 33.03 -5.59 -8.44
C PRO A 142 31.79 -5.86 -9.29
N ALA A 143 30.85 -6.67 -8.77
CA ALA A 143 29.62 -7.01 -9.48
C ALA A 143 28.71 -5.79 -9.73
N ALA A 144 28.72 -4.82 -8.82
CA ALA A 144 27.93 -3.60 -8.91
C ALA A 144 28.70 -2.42 -9.53
N ARG A 145 29.99 -2.61 -9.85
CA ARG A 145 30.92 -1.59 -10.36
C ARG A 145 30.84 -0.27 -9.58
N ARG A 146 30.83 -0.37 -8.25
CA ARG A 146 30.74 0.79 -7.34
C ARG A 146 31.53 0.54 -6.07
N THR A 147 31.99 1.62 -5.45
CA THR A 147 32.68 1.59 -4.16
C THR A 147 31.91 2.43 -3.15
N LEU A 148 31.54 1.78 -2.04
CA LEU A 148 30.77 2.38 -0.96
C LEU A 148 31.74 2.99 0.06
N TYR A 149 31.35 4.12 0.64
CA TYR A 149 32.15 4.86 1.61
C TYR A 149 31.42 5.05 2.93
N PHE A 150 32.16 4.91 4.02
CA PHE A 150 31.70 5.24 5.37
C PHE A 150 32.85 5.88 6.14
N GLU A 151 32.57 6.97 6.83
CA GLU A 151 33.53 7.60 7.74
C GLU A 151 32.91 7.91 9.11
N ALA A 152 33.76 7.86 10.12
CA ALA A 152 33.48 8.20 11.50
C ALA A 152 34.50 9.26 11.94
N VAL A 153 34.05 10.48 12.18
CA VAL A 153 34.85 11.55 12.78
C VAL A 153 34.70 11.48 14.30
N PHE A 154 35.82 11.49 15.00
CA PHE A 154 35.87 11.33 16.45
C PHE A 154 35.50 12.64 17.18
N PRO A 155 35.16 12.56 18.48
CA PRO A 155 34.92 13.75 19.28
C PRO A 155 36.12 14.70 19.25
N GLY A 156 35.92 15.91 18.71
CA GLY A 156 36.98 16.91 18.56
C GLY A 156 37.82 16.81 17.28
N GLY A 157 37.63 15.77 16.47
CA GLY A 157 38.25 15.66 15.14
C GLY A 157 37.57 16.55 14.10
N GLU A 158 38.32 16.97 13.08
CA GLU A 158 37.79 17.80 11.99
C GLU A 158 37.37 16.94 10.78
N ALA A 159 38.20 15.95 10.42
CA ALA A 159 37.91 15.02 9.32
C ALA A 159 38.50 13.63 9.56
N ALA A 160 37.87 12.59 9.00
CA ALA A 160 38.45 11.25 9.02
C ALA A 160 39.55 11.11 7.94
N PRO A 161 40.59 10.29 8.17
CA PRO A 161 41.65 10.07 7.19
C PRO A 161 41.09 9.40 5.95
N ARG A 162 41.50 9.85 4.76
CA ARG A 162 41.00 9.30 3.49
C ARG A 162 42.13 9.14 2.46
N PRO A 163 42.29 7.95 1.86
CA PRO A 163 43.28 7.74 0.79
C PRO A 163 42.92 8.43 -0.52
N GLU A 164 41.64 8.68 -0.75
CA GLU A 164 41.09 9.32 -1.94
C GLU A 164 39.87 10.18 -1.57
N GLU A 165 39.56 11.17 -2.40
CA GLU A 165 38.40 12.04 -2.20
C GLU A 165 37.10 11.32 -2.60
N PRO A 166 36.07 11.29 -1.74
CA PRO A 166 34.78 10.70 -2.09
C PRO A 166 34.06 11.52 -3.18
N LEU A 167 33.36 10.82 -4.06
CA LEU A 167 32.53 11.42 -5.12
C LEU A 167 31.37 12.24 -4.54
N HIS A 168 30.76 11.74 -3.47
CA HIS A 168 29.79 12.44 -2.65
C HIS A 168 29.72 11.80 -1.27
N VAL A 169 29.34 12.61 -0.28
CA VAL A 169 29.17 12.21 1.12
C VAL A 169 27.95 12.93 1.69
N VAL A 170 27.20 12.24 2.54
CA VAL A 170 26.03 12.76 3.25
C VAL A 170 26.24 12.46 4.74
N ASP A 171 26.06 13.47 5.59
CA ASP A 171 26.05 13.27 7.05
C ASP A 171 24.89 12.34 7.44
N CYS A 172 25.19 11.36 8.30
CA CYS A 172 24.16 10.54 8.90
C CYS A 172 23.23 11.41 9.77
N HIS A 173 21.97 10.97 9.88
CA HIS A 173 20.98 11.62 10.72
C HIS A 173 21.47 11.75 12.16
N ARG A 174 21.00 12.78 12.88
CA ARG A 174 21.25 12.92 14.31
C ARG A 174 19.93 13.19 15.00
N GLY A 175 19.51 12.24 15.81
CA GLY A 175 18.17 12.19 16.34
C GLY A 175 18.08 11.35 17.59
N TRP A 176 16.88 10.82 17.83
CA TRP A 176 16.62 9.92 18.95
C TRP A 176 17.50 8.66 18.87
N GLY A 177 18.02 8.18 20.01
CA GLY A 177 18.79 6.94 20.06
C GLY A 177 20.13 7.01 20.78
N THR A 178 20.27 7.89 21.76
CA THR A 178 21.43 7.90 22.66
C THR A 178 21.51 6.61 23.48
N PRO A 179 22.68 6.24 24.04
CA PRO A 179 22.82 5.01 24.83
C PRO A 179 21.79 4.93 25.96
N ASP A 180 21.60 6.01 26.70
CA ASP A 180 20.63 6.08 27.80
C ASP A 180 19.19 5.84 27.32
N GLN A 181 18.79 6.43 26.18
CA GLN A 181 17.46 6.21 25.61
C GLN A 181 17.25 4.77 25.15
N LEU A 182 18.24 4.18 24.50
CA LEU A 182 18.17 2.80 24.01
C LEU A 182 18.07 1.81 25.17
N LEU A 183 18.96 1.92 26.15
CA LEU A 183 18.97 1.06 27.33
C LEU A 183 17.67 1.23 28.13
N ARG A 184 17.21 2.47 28.31
CA ARG A 184 15.96 2.75 29.02
C ARG A 184 14.76 2.11 28.35
N LEU A 185 14.67 2.19 27.02
CA LEU A 185 13.61 1.52 26.26
C LEU A 185 13.70 -0.01 26.39
N VAL A 186 14.91 -0.59 26.29
CA VAL A 186 15.12 -2.04 26.43
C VAL A 186 14.66 -2.52 27.81
N GLU A 187 15.00 -1.79 28.88
CA GLU A 187 14.53 -2.06 30.24
C GLU A 187 13.00 -2.02 30.31
N LEU A 188 12.37 -0.95 29.84
CA LEU A 188 10.93 -0.77 29.91
C LEU A 188 10.15 -1.87 29.18
N VAL A 189 10.58 -2.27 27.97
CA VAL A 189 9.94 -3.36 27.22
C VAL A 189 10.08 -4.69 27.97
N ARG A 190 11.23 -4.95 28.60
CA ARG A 190 11.45 -6.18 29.38
C ARG A 190 10.63 -6.21 30.67
N GLU A 191 10.50 -5.06 31.34
CA GLU A 191 9.78 -4.93 32.62
C GLU A 191 8.26 -4.90 32.45
N ARG A 192 7.78 -4.11 31.48
CA ARG A 192 6.34 -3.81 31.29
C ARG A 192 5.71 -4.61 30.16
N GLY A 193 6.52 -5.25 29.31
CA GLY A 193 6.05 -5.89 28.08
C GLY A 193 5.78 -4.88 26.96
N PRO A 194 5.18 -5.33 25.84
CA PRO A 194 4.85 -4.46 24.72
C PRO A 194 3.80 -3.39 25.09
N LEU A 195 3.76 -2.33 24.29
CA LEU A 195 2.75 -1.28 24.37
C LEU A 195 1.34 -1.85 24.16
N ALA A 196 0.34 -1.23 24.77
CA ALA A 196 -1.06 -1.49 24.46
C ALA A 196 -1.38 -0.95 23.07
N TRP A 197 -2.08 -1.73 22.24
CA TRP A 197 -2.49 -1.29 20.91
C TRP A 197 -3.56 -0.19 21.00
N ASP A 198 -3.36 0.90 20.27
CA ASP A 198 -4.27 2.05 20.20
C ASP A 198 -4.80 2.19 18.76
N ALA A 199 -6.00 1.66 18.53
CA ALA A 199 -6.65 1.72 17.22
C ALA A 199 -7.10 3.14 16.84
N ASP A 200 -7.38 4.00 17.84
CA ASP A 200 -7.80 5.38 17.62
C ASP A 200 -6.60 6.24 17.19
N ALA A 201 -5.41 5.99 17.75
CA ALA A 201 -4.16 6.61 17.26
C ALA A 201 -3.86 6.22 15.80
N ALA A 202 -4.06 4.96 15.42
CA ALA A 202 -3.89 4.53 14.03
C ALA A 202 -4.93 5.17 13.09
N LEU A 203 -6.18 5.36 13.56
CA LEU A 203 -7.20 6.07 12.81
C LEU A 203 -6.86 7.56 12.64
N ALA A 204 -6.44 8.23 13.71
CA ALA A 204 -6.02 9.63 13.67
C ALA A 204 -4.83 9.83 12.72
N LEU A 205 -3.86 8.90 12.71
CA LEU A 205 -2.77 8.90 11.75
C LEU A 205 -3.28 8.78 10.30
N SER A 206 -4.21 7.86 10.04
CA SER A 206 -4.83 7.69 8.71
C SER A 206 -5.54 8.97 8.26
N GLU A 207 -6.30 9.62 9.14
CA GLU A 207 -7.01 10.86 8.84
C GLU A 207 -6.06 12.04 8.58
N ALA A 208 -4.95 12.14 9.31
CA ALA A 208 -3.98 13.23 9.17
C ALA A 208 -3.10 13.09 7.91
N THR A 209 -2.88 11.86 7.42
CA THR A 209 -1.93 11.57 6.32
C THR A 209 -2.60 11.21 5.00
N GLY A 210 -3.84 10.73 5.05
CA GLY A 210 -4.54 10.11 3.92
C GLY A 210 -4.03 8.70 3.57
N LEU A 211 -3.18 8.09 4.40
CA LEU A 211 -2.87 6.66 4.34
C LEU A 211 -4.13 5.83 4.59
N SER A 212 -4.22 4.63 4.02
CA SER A 212 -5.26 3.68 4.42
C SER A 212 -5.15 3.33 5.91
N ARG A 213 -6.29 3.03 6.56
CA ARG A 213 -6.31 2.59 7.98
C ARG A 213 -5.32 1.44 8.27
N PRO A 214 -5.27 0.36 7.46
CA PRO A 214 -4.27 -0.68 7.66
C PRO A 214 -2.82 -0.21 7.42
N ALA A 215 -2.57 0.71 6.47
CA ALA A 215 -1.22 1.26 6.27
C ALA A 215 -0.76 2.13 7.45
N ALA A 216 -1.63 3.00 7.96
CA ALA A 216 -1.37 3.79 9.15
C ALA A 216 -1.08 2.91 10.38
N ALA A 217 -1.84 1.83 10.57
CA ALA A 217 -1.58 0.85 11.62
C ALA A 217 -0.21 0.17 11.47
N LEU A 218 0.18 -0.22 10.27
CA LEU A 218 1.49 -0.81 9.98
C LEU A 218 2.64 0.16 10.32
N VAL A 219 2.53 1.43 9.89
CA VAL A 219 3.53 2.46 10.18
C VAL A 219 3.63 2.74 11.68
N LEU A 220 2.49 2.90 12.37
CA LEU A 220 2.45 3.14 13.82
C LEU A 220 3.06 1.99 14.63
N ALA A 221 2.99 0.77 14.12
CA ALA A 221 3.63 -0.41 14.72
C ALA A 221 5.13 -0.54 14.40
N GLY A 222 5.74 0.45 13.74
CA GLY A 222 7.14 0.39 13.32
C GLY A 222 7.40 -0.64 12.21
N ASN A 223 6.37 -0.99 11.43
CA ASN A 223 6.46 -1.91 10.30
C ASN A 223 5.92 -1.25 9.02
N PRO A 224 6.59 -0.21 8.49
CA PRO A 224 6.12 0.57 7.32
C PRO A 224 6.23 -0.19 5.98
N GLY A 225 6.09 -1.52 5.99
CA GLY A 225 5.90 -2.40 4.84
C GLY A 225 7.07 -2.46 3.84
N ALA A 226 7.68 -3.62 3.64
CA ALA A 226 8.59 -3.84 2.50
C ALA A 226 8.57 -5.28 1.95
N GLY A 227 9.18 -5.43 0.77
CA GLY A 227 9.31 -6.66 0.00
C GLY A 227 9.80 -7.85 0.82
N GLY A 228 8.87 -8.64 1.34
CA GLY A 228 9.15 -9.87 2.07
C GLY A 228 9.43 -11.06 1.14
N TYR A 229 10.36 -11.90 1.58
CA TYR A 229 10.62 -13.24 1.06
C TYR A 229 9.63 -14.29 1.61
N TYR A 230 8.81 -13.91 2.60
CA TYR A 230 7.82 -14.78 3.25
C TYR A 230 6.40 -14.41 2.83
N THR A 231 5.64 -15.43 2.46
CA THR A 231 4.21 -15.37 2.21
C THR A 231 3.53 -16.33 3.19
N PRO A 232 2.58 -15.86 4.04
CA PRO A 232 2.04 -14.50 4.09
C PRO A 232 2.98 -13.47 4.73
N PHE A 233 2.78 -12.18 4.40
CA PHE A 233 3.51 -11.03 4.97
C PHE A 233 3.40 -10.96 6.49
N LEU A 234 2.19 -11.19 7.01
CA LEU A 234 1.87 -11.27 8.42
C LEU A 234 1.17 -12.61 8.69
N ASP A 235 1.55 -13.26 9.76
CA ASP A 235 0.85 -14.47 10.19
C ASP A 235 -0.48 -14.17 10.91
N GLU A 236 -1.17 -15.21 11.36
CA GLU A 236 -2.48 -15.07 12.03
C GLU A 236 -2.44 -14.25 13.32
N HIS A 237 -1.38 -14.37 14.13
CA HIS A 237 -1.26 -13.63 15.37
C HIS A 237 -1.07 -12.13 15.10
N GLU A 238 -0.15 -11.80 14.19
CA GLU A 238 0.13 -10.40 13.84
C GLU A 238 -1.11 -9.74 13.23
N ARG A 239 -1.84 -10.44 12.35
CA ARG A 239 -3.10 -9.95 11.77
C ARG A 239 -4.19 -9.73 12.81
N ALA A 240 -4.27 -10.60 13.83
CA ALA A 240 -5.27 -10.49 14.90
C ALA A 240 -5.05 -9.23 15.76
N VAL A 241 -3.80 -8.81 15.98
CA VAL A 241 -3.49 -7.57 16.70
C VAL A 241 -4.01 -6.34 15.96
N TYR A 242 -3.83 -6.28 14.65
CA TYR A 242 -4.30 -5.14 13.85
C TYR A 242 -5.82 -5.14 13.61
N GLY A 243 -6.46 -6.31 13.60
CA GLY A 243 -7.91 -6.44 13.38
C GLY A 243 -8.37 -6.30 11.92
N PHE A 244 -7.45 -6.39 10.95
CA PHE A 244 -7.75 -6.30 9.51
C PHE A 244 -7.68 -7.66 8.81
N LYS A 245 -8.32 -7.76 7.64
CA LYS A 245 -8.26 -8.95 6.79
C LYS A 245 -6.92 -9.04 6.06
N ALA A 246 -6.55 -10.25 5.64
CA ALA A 246 -5.30 -10.49 4.90
C ALA A 246 -5.17 -9.59 3.66
N GLY A 247 -6.19 -9.53 2.79
CA GLY A 247 -6.16 -8.68 1.59
C GLY A 247 -6.13 -7.17 1.90
N GLU A 248 -6.67 -6.72 3.04
CA GLU A 248 -6.58 -5.32 3.46
C GLU A 248 -5.14 -4.96 3.87
N LEU A 249 -4.44 -5.87 4.55
CA LEU A 249 -3.03 -5.70 4.94
C LEU A 249 -2.06 -5.90 3.78
N GLU A 250 -2.39 -6.75 2.81
CA GLU A 250 -1.63 -6.88 1.56
C GLU A 250 -1.73 -5.59 0.73
N SER A 251 -2.94 -5.04 0.56
CA SER A 251 -3.11 -3.76 -0.13
C SER A 251 -2.39 -2.61 0.58
N ALA A 252 -2.40 -2.58 1.92
CA ALA A 252 -1.65 -1.60 2.72
C ALA A 252 -0.13 -1.77 2.61
N ARG A 253 0.37 -3.01 2.57
CA ARG A 253 1.78 -3.27 2.31
C ARG A 253 2.18 -2.74 0.93
N ASP A 254 1.37 -2.98 -0.08
CA ASP A 254 1.65 -2.52 -1.45
C ASP A 254 1.56 -1.00 -1.58
N GLU A 255 0.64 -0.35 -0.83
CA GLU A 255 0.60 1.10 -0.66
C GLU A 255 1.94 1.61 -0.13
N LEU A 256 2.45 1.04 0.97
CA LEU A 256 3.69 1.48 1.62
C LEU A 256 4.98 1.04 0.89
N SER A 257 4.91 0.02 0.03
CA SER A 257 6.12 -0.47 -0.64
C SER A 257 6.67 0.49 -1.71
N MET A 258 6.03 1.65 -1.90
CA MET A 258 6.53 2.75 -2.70
C MET A 258 7.67 3.51 -2.01
N LEU A 259 7.73 3.44 -0.68
CA LEU A 259 8.81 4.05 0.09
C LEU A 259 10.10 3.25 -0.13
N HIS A 260 11.24 3.91 -0.24
CA HIS A 260 12.56 3.27 -0.14
C HIS A 260 12.91 3.00 1.33
N ASP A 261 13.89 2.13 1.58
CA ASP A 261 14.27 1.75 2.95
C ASP A 261 14.71 2.98 3.77
N ASP A 262 15.41 3.92 3.15
CA ASP A 262 15.85 5.15 3.79
C ASP A 262 14.71 6.13 4.09
N GLU A 263 13.67 6.17 3.25
CA GLU A 263 12.44 6.94 3.50
C GLU A 263 11.64 6.34 4.66
N ARG A 264 11.53 5.00 4.71
CA ARG A 264 10.90 4.30 5.84
C ARG A 264 11.60 4.58 7.17
N LEU A 265 12.94 4.57 7.16
CA LEU A 265 13.74 4.91 8.33
C LEU A 265 13.60 6.39 8.70
N ALA A 266 13.62 7.28 7.72
CA ALA A 266 13.46 8.72 7.95
C ALA A 266 12.08 9.04 8.57
N LEU A 267 11.01 8.38 8.11
CA LEU A 267 9.66 8.54 8.63
C LEU A 267 9.56 8.23 10.13
N LEU A 268 10.38 7.32 10.63
CA LEU A 268 10.34 6.81 12.00
C LEU A 268 11.55 7.21 12.86
N ALA A 269 12.45 8.05 12.34
CA ALA A 269 13.72 8.35 13.02
C ALA A 269 13.54 9.05 14.37
N ASP A 270 12.63 10.04 14.45
CA ASP A 270 12.48 10.94 15.60
C ASP A 270 11.08 10.91 16.24
N VAL A 271 10.33 9.83 16.00
CA VAL A 271 8.93 9.73 16.43
C VAL A 271 8.79 9.34 17.90
N LEU A 272 9.87 8.85 18.53
CA LEU A 272 9.88 8.45 19.94
C LEU A 272 10.07 9.65 20.89
N PRO A 273 9.47 9.61 22.09
CA PRO A 273 9.64 10.66 23.10
C PRO A 273 11.08 10.71 23.63
N SER A 274 11.48 11.88 24.15
CA SER A 274 12.82 12.08 24.69
C SER A 274 13.09 11.14 25.88
N ASP A 275 12.12 10.97 26.79
CA ASP A 275 12.12 9.90 27.78
C ASP A 275 11.25 8.73 27.26
N PRO A 276 11.82 7.53 27.03
CA PRO A 276 11.08 6.38 26.55
C PRO A 276 9.89 5.96 27.43
N VAL A 277 9.86 6.34 28.72
CA VAL A 277 8.74 5.99 29.63
C VAL A 277 7.41 6.55 29.15
N ASP A 278 7.42 7.70 28.46
CA ASP A 278 6.23 8.40 27.96
C ASP A 278 5.44 7.61 26.92
N LEU A 279 6.01 6.54 26.37
CA LEU A 279 5.30 5.60 25.49
C LEU A 279 4.24 4.78 26.24
N TRP A 280 4.47 4.47 27.52
CA TRP A 280 3.54 3.73 28.37
C TRP A 280 2.54 4.62 29.10
N GLU A 281 2.72 5.94 29.06
CA GLU A 281 1.77 6.90 29.60
C GLU A 281 0.53 7.02 28.71
N PRO A 282 -0.64 7.43 29.26
CA PRO A 282 -1.85 7.65 28.47
C PRO A 282 -1.60 8.54 27.23
N GLY A 283 -2.07 8.06 26.07
CA GLY A 283 -1.87 8.74 24.78
C GLY A 283 -0.44 8.67 24.21
N GLY A 284 0.43 7.79 24.72
CA GLY A 284 1.78 7.60 24.21
C GLY A 284 1.82 7.33 22.70
N LEU A 285 1.05 6.35 22.22
CA LEU A 285 0.95 6.05 20.78
C LEU A 285 0.28 7.17 19.97
N ALA A 286 -0.67 7.91 20.54
CA ALA A 286 -1.27 9.06 19.87
C ALA A 286 -0.22 10.16 19.57
N ARG A 287 0.68 10.45 20.53
CA ARG A 287 1.79 11.39 20.31
C ARG A 287 2.78 10.89 19.27
N VAL A 288 3.04 9.58 19.21
CA VAL A 288 3.86 8.98 18.14
C VAL A 288 3.17 9.14 16.79
N ALA A 289 1.86 8.87 16.71
CA ALA A 289 1.06 9.06 15.50
C ALA A 289 1.10 10.52 15.00
N GLU A 290 0.97 11.51 15.90
CA GLU A 290 1.07 12.93 15.55
C GLU A 290 2.44 13.29 14.93
N ARG A 291 3.54 12.76 15.49
CA ARG A 291 4.88 12.98 14.94
C ARG A 291 5.08 12.31 13.59
N ILE A 292 4.61 11.07 13.43
CA ILE A 292 4.63 10.36 12.14
C ILE A 292 3.83 11.17 11.10
N ALA A 293 2.65 11.65 11.47
CA ALA A 293 1.80 12.44 10.58
C ALA A 293 2.48 13.74 10.13
N ALA A 294 3.15 14.45 11.05
CA ALA A 294 3.89 15.66 10.72
C ALA A 294 4.99 15.40 9.67
N VAL A 295 5.80 14.35 9.86
CA VAL A 295 6.86 13.96 8.92
C VAL A 295 6.28 13.53 7.58
N TRP A 296 5.19 12.74 7.59
CA TRP A 296 4.52 12.32 6.36
C TRP A 296 3.98 13.50 5.55
N VAL A 297 3.27 14.43 6.21
CA VAL A 297 2.68 15.60 5.55
C VAL A 297 3.76 16.53 5.01
N GLU A 298 4.88 16.69 5.71
CA GLU A 298 6.03 17.46 5.22
C GLU A 298 6.65 16.83 3.95
N GLN A 299 6.76 15.51 3.91
CA GLN A 299 7.42 14.80 2.80
C GLN A 299 6.51 14.59 1.59
N HIS A 300 5.23 14.30 1.83
CA HIS A 300 4.30 13.82 0.80
C HIS A 300 3.07 14.72 0.61
N GLY A 301 2.88 15.74 1.45
CA GLY A 301 1.66 16.54 1.50
C GLY A 301 0.50 15.81 2.16
N ALA A 302 -0.55 16.56 2.48
CA ALA A 302 -1.81 15.97 2.93
C ALA A 302 -2.57 15.38 1.73
N ARG A 303 -2.96 14.10 1.82
CA ARG A 303 -3.76 13.43 0.78
C ARG A 303 -5.24 13.41 1.16
N ALA A 304 -6.11 13.40 0.15
CA ALA A 304 -7.54 13.28 0.36
C ALA A 304 -7.90 11.96 1.08
N HIS A 305 -8.73 12.04 2.12
CA HIS A 305 -9.17 10.86 2.85
C HIS A 305 -10.27 10.12 2.06
N THR A 306 -10.06 8.83 1.82
CA THR A 306 -11.05 7.96 1.19
C THR A 306 -12.01 7.40 2.25
N PRO A 307 -13.34 7.50 2.08
CA PRO A 307 -14.28 6.85 3.01
C PRO A 307 -13.98 5.36 3.16
N TRP A 308 -14.04 4.86 4.39
CA TRP A 308 -13.61 3.48 4.70
C TRP A 308 -14.35 2.41 3.88
N SER A 309 -15.67 2.53 3.74
CA SER A 309 -16.48 1.61 2.93
C SER A 309 -16.08 1.59 1.46
N THR A 310 -15.61 2.72 0.96
CA THR A 310 -15.20 2.94 -0.44
C THR A 310 -13.84 2.33 -0.67
N TRP A 311 -12.89 2.56 0.23
CA TRP A 311 -11.61 1.88 0.22
C TRP A 311 -11.76 0.34 0.31
N GLN A 312 -12.61 -0.17 1.20
CA GLN A 312 -12.88 -1.62 1.30
C GLN A 312 -13.51 -2.20 0.03
N ALA A 313 -14.33 -1.44 -0.68
CA ALA A 313 -14.88 -1.85 -1.97
C ALA A 313 -13.80 -1.83 -3.07
N ALA A 314 -12.90 -0.84 -3.09
CA ALA A 314 -11.77 -0.78 -4.00
C ALA A 314 -10.81 -1.97 -3.85
N VAL A 315 -10.55 -2.45 -2.62
CA VAL A 315 -9.73 -3.66 -2.39
C VAL A 315 -10.28 -4.87 -3.14
N THR A 316 -11.60 -4.94 -3.37
CA THR A 316 -12.21 -6.08 -4.08
C THR A 316 -12.02 -6.04 -5.59
N LEU A 317 -11.53 -4.93 -6.16
CA LEU A 317 -11.18 -4.83 -7.58
C LEU A 317 -9.90 -5.59 -7.93
N ASP A 318 -9.04 -5.86 -6.93
CA ASP A 318 -7.83 -6.68 -7.09
C ASP A 318 -6.90 -6.14 -8.20
N THR A 319 -6.78 -4.82 -8.29
CA THR A 319 -5.89 -4.13 -9.23
C THR A 319 -4.45 -4.19 -8.73
N GLU A 320 -3.48 -4.18 -9.66
CA GLU A 320 -2.06 -4.07 -9.30
C GLU A 320 -1.74 -2.75 -8.57
N MET A 321 -2.48 -1.68 -8.90
CA MET A 321 -2.48 -0.46 -8.10
C MET A 321 -3.24 -0.68 -6.79
N PRO A 322 -2.65 -0.37 -5.62
CA PRO A 322 -3.31 -0.48 -4.31
C PRO A 322 -4.58 0.38 -4.24
N ALA A 323 -5.56 -0.07 -3.44
CA ALA A 323 -6.86 0.57 -3.32
C ALA A 323 -6.79 2.05 -2.92
N ALA A 324 -5.81 2.44 -2.08
CA ALA A 324 -5.61 3.83 -1.70
C ALA A 324 -5.24 4.71 -2.90
N HIS A 325 -4.26 4.28 -3.70
CA HIS A 325 -3.82 5.03 -4.89
C HIS A 325 -4.89 5.06 -5.98
N LEU A 326 -5.61 3.94 -6.18
CA LEU A 326 -6.77 3.90 -7.07
C LEU A 326 -7.82 4.95 -6.67
N CYS A 327 -8.16 5.05 -5.38
CA CYS A 327 -9.11 6.05 -4.91
C CYS A 327 -8.57 7.47 -5.08
N HIS A 328 -7.27 7.69 -4.84
CA HIS A 328 -6.61 8.99 -5.05
C HIS A 328 -6.59 9.42 -6.52
N LEU A 329 -6.46 8.50 -7.48
CA LEU A 329 -6.60 8.82 -8.92
C LEU A 329 -7.94 9.48 -9.25
N LEU A 330 -8.99 9.17 -8.48
CA LEU A 330 -10.33 9.73 -8.68
C LEU A 330 -10.56 10.96 -7.80
N LEU A 331 -10.08 10.96 -6.55
CA LEU A 331 -10.27 12.06 -5.60
C LEU A 331 -9.46 13.31 -5.93
N ASP A 332 -8.21 13.12 -6.33
CA ASP A 332 -7.29 14.21 -6.68
C ASP A 332 -6.41 13.78 -7.86
N PRO A 333 -6.98 13.70 -9.07
CA PRO A 333 -6.24 13.23 -10.25
C PRO A 333 -5.04 14.11 -10.60
N ALA A 334 -5.06 15.39 -10.22
CA ALA A 334 -3.98 16.33 -10.52
C ALA A 334 -2.80 16.19 -9.55
N ASN A 335 -3.06 15.86 -8.28
CA ASN A 335 -2.04 15.58 -7.28
C ASN A 335 -2.06 14.12 -6.83
N ALA A 336 -2.34 13.19 -7.76
CA ALA A 336 -2.10 11.76 -7.57
C ALA A 336 -0.59 11.46 -7.62
N THR A 337 0.17 12.21 -6.80
CA THR A 337 1.61 12.15 -6.63
C THR A 337 1.95 10.79 -6.05
N LEU A 338 2.74 10.03 -6.80
CA LEU A 338 3.45 8.89 -6.26
C LEU A 338 4.74 9.43 -5.64
N PRO A 339 5.17 8.99 -4.45
CA PRO A 339 6.51 9.23 -3.96
C PRO A 339 7.53 8.93 -5.06
N PRO A 340 8.56 9.78 -5.20
CA PRO A 340 9.47 9.74 -6.33
C PRO A 340 10.24 8.41 -6.39
N GLY A 341 9.80 7.51 -7.27
CA GLY A 341 10.51 6.30 -7.61
C GLY A 341 11.60 6.54 -8.67
N PHE A 342 12.85 6.25 -8.27
CA PHE A 342 14.03 5.87 -9.07
C PHE A 342 14.64 6.76 -10.18
N TYR A 343 14.01 7.86 -10.63
CA TYR A 343 14.55 8.58 -11.81
C TYR A 343 15.32 9.88 -11.53
N LEU A 344 15.33 10.39 -10.31
CA LEU A 344 16.30 11.40 -9.93
C LEU A 344 17.50 10.68 -9.30
N ARG A 345 18.60 10.56 -10.07
CA ARG A 345 19.91 10.11 -9.56
C ARG A 345 20.50 11.05 -8.49
N ILE A 346 19.72 12.01 -8.01
CA ILE A 346 20.07 12.95 -6.95
C ILE A 346 19.15 12.61 -5.79
N TRP A 347 19.75 11.99 -4.78
CA TRP A 347 19.12 11.79 -3.49
C TRP A 347 19.88 12.62 -2.44
N PRO A 348 19.19 13.37 -1.57
CA PRO A 348 17.73 13.52 -1.47
C PRO A 348 17.10 14.23 -2.68
N CYS A 349 15.86 13.86 -3.05
CA CYS A 349 15.08 14.59 -4.05
C CYS A 349 14.85 16.04 -3.55
N PRO A 350 15.32 17.06 -4.29
CA PRO A 350 15.15 18.45 -3.86
C PRO A 350 13.67 18.81 -3.67
N PRO A 351 13.31 19.61 -2.66
CA PRO A 351 11.92 19.98 -2.35
C PRO A 351 11.11 20.46 -3.56
N GLU A 352 11.74 21.24 -4.44
CA GLU A 352 11.16 21.77 -5.68
C GLU A 352 10.79 20.67 -6.71
N HIS A 353 11.34 19.46 -6.57
CA HIS A 353 11.09 18.33 -7.45
C HIS A 353 10.15 17.27 -6.83
N ARG A 354 9.86 17.34 -5.53
CA ARG A 354 8.97 16.37 -4.84
C ARG A 354 7.53 16.41 -5.34
N HIS A 355 7.09 17.56 -5.87
CA HIS A 355 5.75 17.77 -6.40
C HIS A 355 5.60 17.47 -7.90
N LEU A 356 6.67 17.04 -8.58
CA LEU A 356 6.70 17.03 -10.05
C LEU A 356 6.21 15.74 -10.72
N ARG A 357 5.97 14.64 -9.98
CA ARG A 357 5.63 13.35 -10.60
C ARG A 357 4.37 12.70 -10.03
N THR A 358 3.45 12.35 -10.91
CA THR A 358 2.16 11.70 -10.63
C THR A 358 2.12 10.29 -11.19
N ALA A 359 1.09 9.52 -10.87
CA ALA A 359 0.84 8.25 -11.56
C ALA A 359 0.78 8.38 -13.09
N TRP A 360 0.44 9.56 -13.62
CA TRP A 360 0.34 9.84 -15.06
C TRP A 360 1.68 9.98 -15.78
N ASP A 361 2.78 10.15 -15.04
CA ASP A 361 4.11 10.19 -15.65
C ASP A 361 4.51 8.83 -16.22
N VAL A 362 3.90 7.72 -15.77
CA VAL A 362 4.19 6.36 -16.28
C VAL A 362 5.68 5.99 -16.18
N MET A 363 6.42 6.73 -15.36
CA MET A 363 7.86 6.66 -15.21
C MET A 363 8.12 6.47 -13.71
N GLY A 364 8.10 5.22 -13.26
CA GLY A 364 8.22 4.88 -11.86
C GLY A 364 7.78 3.46 -11.57
N ARG A 365 7.03 3.28 -10.47
CA ARG A 365 6.55 1.96 -10.03
C ARG A 365 5.43 1.39 -10.89
N TYR A 366 4.57 2.23 -11.45
CA TYR A 366 3.50 1.81 -12.35
C TYR A 366 3.87 2.17 -13.78
N ASP A 367 3.72 1.20 -14.67
CA ASP A 367 3.82 1.44 -16.10
C ASP A 367 2.47 1.91 -16.68
N ALA A 368 2.40 2.11 -18.00
CA ALA A 368 1.18 2.58 -18.67
C ALA A 368 0.02 1.60 -18.52
N GLU A 369 0.32 0.30 -18.48
CA GLU A 369 -0.66 -0.77 -18.43
C GLU A 369 -1.31 -0.78 -17.05
N THR A 370 -0.52 -0.77 -15.97
CA THR A 370 -1.02 -0.70 -14.60
C THR A 370 -1.90 0.54 -14.36
N VAL A 371 -1.47 1.73 -14.82
CA VAL A 371 -2.23 2.98 -14.62
C VAL A 371 -3.55 2.95 -15.39
N ALA A 372 -3.52 2.52 -16.66
CA ALA A 372 -4.73 2.44 -17.46
C ALA A 372 -5.69 1.37 -16.91
N ASP A 373 -5.20 0.19 -16.55
CA ASP A 373 -6.00 -0.90 -16.00
C ASP A 373 -6.68 -0.46 -14.70
N ALA A 374 -5.94 0.19 -13.79
CA ALA A 374 -6.51 0.76 -12.57
C ALA A 374 -7.58 1.80 -12.89
N PHE A 375 -7.32 2.75 -13.79
CA PHE A 375 -8.30 3.78 -14.16
C PHE A 375 -9.58 3.19 -14.76
N PHE A 376 -9.44 2.26 -15.71
CA PHE A 376 -10.56 1.65 -16.42
C PHE A 376 -11.28 0.56 -15.61
N ALA A 377 -10.69 0.02 -14.55
CA ALA A 377 -11.40 -0.75 -13.53
C ALA A 377 -12.13 0.17 -12.53
N GLY A 378 -11.47 1.25 -12.10
CA GLY A 378 -11.97 2.19 -11.11
C GLY A 378 -13.14 3.03 -11.59
N LEU A 379 -13.14 3.50 -12.84
CA LEU A 379 -14.18 4.41 -13.33
C LEU A 379 -15.57 3.75 -13.44
N PRO A 380 -15.73 2.55 -14.07
CA PRO A 380 -17.01 1.84 -14.06
C PRO A 380 -17.45 1.43 -12.66
N TRP A 381 -16.50 1.04 -11.79
CA TRP A 381 -16.78 0.73 -10.38
C TRP A 381 -17.32 1.95 -9.62
N ALA A 382 -16.67 3.11 -9.76
CA ALA A 382 -17.11 4.35 -9.12
C ALA A 382 -18.52 4.75 -9.58
N TYR A 383 -18.83 4.54 -10.85
CA TYR A 383 -20.15 4.81 -11.42
C TYR A 383 -21.23 3.81 -10.96
N ALA A 384 -20.95 2.50 -10.98
CA ALA A 384 -21.98 1.48 -10.74
C ALA A 384 -22.13 1.11 -9.25
N ASP A 385 -21.02 1.16 -8.51
CA ASP A 385 -20.85 0.48 -7.22
C ASP A 385 -20.62 1.40 -6.03
N LEU A 386 -20.49 2.70 -6.26
CA LEU A 386 -20.49 3.72 -5.22
C LEU A 386 -21.78 4.53 -5.21
N PRO A 387 -22.28 4.92 -4.03
CA PRO A 387 -23.51 5.68 -3.94
C PRO A 387 -23.31 7.13 -4.40
N ALA A 388 -24.40 7.78 -4.82
CA ALA A 388 -24.41 9.22 -5.04
C ALA A 388 -23.97 9.96 -3.76
N GLY A 389 -23.11 10.97 -3.92
CA GLY A 389 -22.52 11.70 -2.80
C GLY A 389 -21.19 11.14 -2.29
N ASP A 390 -20.77 9.96 -2.77
CA ASP A 390 -19.42 9.46 -2.47
C ASP A 390 -18.34 10.33 -3.16
N PRO A 391 -17.29 10.78 -2.43
CA PRO A 391 -16.29 11.67 -3.00
C PRO A 391 -15.48 11.03 -4.13
N VAL A 392 -15.22 9.71 -4.11
CA VAL A 392 -14.51 9.00 -5.19
C VAL A 392 -15.37 8.97 -6.45
N ARG A 393 -16.68 8.74 -6.31
CA ARG A 393 -17.64 8.84 -7.42
C ARG A 393 -17.71 10.25 -7.99
N ASN A 394 -17.78 11.27 -7.12
CA ASN A 394 -17.88 12.67 -7.53
C ASN A 394 -16.60 13.18 -8.23
N GLY A 395 -15.46 12.56 -7.97
CA GLY A 395 -14.18 12.89 -8.60
C GLY A 395 -13.99 12.31 -10.01
N ALA A 396 -14.79 11.31 -10.40
CA ALA A 396 -14.71 10.66 -11.71
C ALA A 396 -14.72 11.62 -12.94
N PRO A 397 -15.56 12.68 -13.00
CA PRO A 397 -15.54 13.65 -14.10
C PRO A 397 -14.19 14.36 -14.24
N GLU A 398 -13.61 14.77 -13.11
CA GLU A 398 -12.33 15.47 -13.05
C GLU A 398 -11.18 14.53 -13.44
N ALA A 399 -11.25 13.26 -13.04
CA ALA A 399 -10.27 12.24 -13.41
C ALA A 399 -10.27 11.95 -14.93
N VAL A 400 -11.45 11.86 -15.56
CA VAL A 400 -11.57 11.75 -17.03
C VAL A 400 -11.01 12.98 -17.73
N ARG A 401 -11.32 14.19 -17.22
CA ARG A 401 -10.78 15.44 -17.77
C ARG A 401 -9.25 15.47 -17.68
N HIS A 402 -8.70 15.02 -16.56
CA HIS A 402 -7.25 14.96 -16.36
C HIS A 402 -6.60 13.94 -17.30
N LEU A 403 -7.15 12.73 -17.42
CA LEU A 403 -6.65 11.73 -18.36
C LEU A 403 -6.64 12.28 -19.80
N ARG A 404 -7.73 12.90 -20.26
CA ARG A 404 -7.80 13.52 -21.59
C ARG A 404 -6.72 14.60 -21.77
N LYS A 405 -6.48 15.41 -20.73
CA LYS A 405 -5.39 16.42 -20.73
C LYS A 405 -4.02 15.76 -20.87
N VAL A 406 -3.73 14.70 -20.12
CA VAL A 406 -2.48 13.95 -20.20
C VAL A 406 -2.28 13.39 -21.61
N LEU A 407 -3.30 12.72 -22.17
CA LEU A 407 -3.23 12.15 -23.51
C LEU A 407 -3.00 13.19 -24.61
N ALA A 408 -3.49 14.42 -24.42
CA ALA A 408 -3.25 15.53 -25.34
C ALA A 408 -1.85 16.16 -25.22
N GLY A 409 -1.12 15.92 -24.13
CA GLY A 409 0.16 16.57 -23.83
C GLY A 409 1.29 16.28 -24.82
N GLY A 410 1.21 15.15 -25.54
CA GLY A 410 2.13 14.81 -26.65
C GLY A 410 3.60 14.57 -26.25
N ASP A 411 3.90 14.59 -24.95
CA ASP A 411 5.20 14.28 -24.36
C ASP A 411 5.44 12.75 -24.25
N SER A 412 6.59 12.33 -23.71
CA SER A 412 6.93 10.90 -23.66
C SER A 412 5.95 10.07 -22.81
N PRO A 413 5.56 10.48 -21.59
CA PRO A 413 4.51 9.80 -20.83
C PRO A 413 3.18 9.66 -21.59
N ALA A 414 2.68 10.76 -22.17
CA ALA A 414 1.45 10.74 -22.95
C ALA A 414 1.53 9.79 -24.14
N ARG A 415 2.67 9.75 -24.84
CA ARG A 415 2.89 8.85 -25.98
C ARG A 415 2.91 7.38 -25.57
N VAL A 416 3.54 7.04 -24.44
CA VAL A 416 3.59 5.65 -23.95
C VAL A 416 2.19 5.19 -23.52
N LEU A 417 1.48 6.02 -22.75
CA LEU A 417 0.11 5.75 -22.32
C LEU A 417 -0.84 5.60 -23.52
N TYR A 418 -0.76 6.52 -24.50
CA TYR A 418 -1.57 6.48 -25.70
C TYR A 418 -1.20 5.31 -26.62
N ALA A 419 0.01 5.28 -27.19
CA ALA A 419 0.36 4.33 -28.25
C ALA A 419 0.48 2.88 -27.75
N GLY A 420 0.80 2.69 -26.47
CA GLY A 420 0.98 1.36 -25.88
C GLY A 420 -0.32 0.70 -25.42
N VAL A 421 -1.24 1.48 -24.84
CA VAL A 421 -2.29 0.92 -23.97
C VAL A 421 -3.69 1.49 -24.22
N ILE A 422 -3.82 2.74 -24.69
CA ILE A 422 -5.14 3.37 -24.91
C ILE A 422 -5.51 3.46 -26.39
N GLY A 423 -4.64 3.97 -27.26
CA GLY A 423 -4.90 4.09 -28.70
C GLY A 423 -4.24 3.00 -29.57
N GLY A 424 -3.41 2.13 -28.98
CA GLY A 424 -2.71 1.05 -29.68
C GLY A 424 -3.58 -0.19 -29.94
N ASN A 425 -3.02 -1.22 -30.59
CA ASN A 425 -3.73 -2.47 -30.94
C ASN A 425 -4.40 -3.20 -29.77
N ARG A 426 -3.95 -2.97 -28.53
CA ARG A 426 -4.54 -3.53 -27.30
C ARG A 426 -5.54 -2.58 -26.61
N GLY A 427 -5.59 -1.31 -27.02
CA GLY A 427 -6.32 -0.23 -26.34
C GLY A 427 -7.54 0.31 -27.08
N SER A 428 -7.75 -0.01 -28.36
CA SER A 428 -8.75 0.66 -29.21
C SER A 428 -10.14 0.81 -28.56
N GLN A 429 -10.61 -0.20 -27.83
CA GLN A 429 -11.89 -0.14 -27.10
C GLN A 429 -11.92 0.94 -26.00
N ARG A 430 -10.81 1.17 -25.28
CA ARG A 430 -10.67 2.22 -24.27
C ARG A 430 -10.71 3.60 -24.92
N TRP A 431 -10.04 3.76 -26.06
CA TRP A 431 -10.06 5.00 -26.82
C TRP A 431 -11.44 5.28 -27.42
N ASP A 432 -12.08 4.27 -28.01
CA ASP A 432 -13.42 4.39 -28.57
C ASP A 432 -14.40 4.80 -27.48
N TRP A 433 -14.42 4.11 -26.34
CA TRP A 433 -15.29 4.45 -25.21
C TRP A 433 -15.06 5.89 -24.68
N LEU A 434 -13.82 6.37 -24.68
CA LEU A 434 -13.49 7.74 -24.28
C LEU A 434 -14.00 8.80 -25.27
N ASN A 435 -14.21 8.46 -26.56
CA ASN A 435 -14.43 9.45 -27.62
C ASN A 435 -15.71 9.24 -28.44
N ASP A 436 -16.40 8.11 -28.31
CA ASP A 436 -17.66 7.79 -29.00
C ASP A 436 -18.90 8.42 -28.33
N GLY A 437 -18.68 9.18 -27.25
CA GLY A 437 -19.70 9.84 -26.44
C GLY A 437 -20.24 8.99 -25.30
N THR A 438 -19.87 7.71 -25.17
CA THR A 438 -20.30 6.83 -24.08
C THR A 438 -19.76 7.30 -22.73
N CYS A 439 -18.46 7.59 -22.66
CA CYS A 439 -17.85 8.20 -21.47
C CYS A 439 -18.57 9.50 -21.06
N ASP A 440 -18.89 10.37 -22.02
CA ASP A 440 -19.54 11.65 -21.73
C ASP A 440 -20.96 11.47 -21.17
N ARG A 441 -21.72 10.46 -21.64
CA ARG A 441 -23.03 10.11 -21.05
C ARG A 441 -22.90 9.60 -19.61
N VAL A 442 -21.91 8.76 -19.33
CA VAL A 442 -21.64 8.27 -17.96
C VAL A 442 -21.25 9.42 -17.04
N ILE A 443 -20.36 10.31 -17.49
CA ILE A 443 -19.95 11.49 -16.72
C ILE A 443 -21.12 12.45 -16.50
N ALA A 444 -21.91 12.73 -17.53
CA ALA A 444 -23.13 13.54 -17.40
C ALA A 444 -24.11 12.94 -16.40
N ARG A 445 -24.23 11.61 -16.34
CA ARG A 445 -25.07 10.91 -15.37
C ARG A 445 -24.54 11.04 -13.93
N ILE A 446 -23.23 11.05 -13.74
CA ILE A 446 -22.63 11.30 -12.41
C ILE A 446 -22.91 12.74 -11.95
N THR A 447 -22.84 13.72 -12.87
CA THR A 447 -22.97 15.14 -12.53
C THR A 447 -24.40 15.69 -12.54
N SER A 448 -25.37 15.00 -13.17
CA SER A 448 -26.75 15.49 -13.28
C SER A 448 -27.46 15.62 -11.94
N GLY A 449 -27.05 14.85 -10.93
CA GLY A 449 -27.72 14.79 -9.63
C GLY A 449 -29.06 14.05 -9.65
N ASP A 450 -29.38 13.33 -10.74
CA ASP A 450 -30.63 12.57 -10.88
C ASP A 450 -30.73 11.43 -9.85
N LEU A 451 -29.59 10.91 -9.40
CA LEU A 451 -29.53 9.83 -8.42
C LEU A 451 -29.53 10.41 -6.99
N PRO A 452 -30.52 10.09 -6.14
CA PRO A 452 -30.58 10.64 -4.79
C PRO A 452 -29.35 10.25 -3.94
N PRO A 453 -28.86 11.15 -3.05
CA PRO A 453 -27.73 10.85 -2.18
C PRO A 453 -27.87 9.53 -1.41
N GLY A 454 -26.80 8.75 -1.35
CA GLY A 454 -26.79 7.43 -0.72
C GLY A 454 -27.40 6.29 -1.57
N ARG A 455 -28.01 6.59 -2.73
CA ARG A 455 -28.53 5.58 -3.65
C ARG A 455 -27.50 5.18 -4.70
N TYR A 456 -27.72 4.03 -5.32
CA TYR A 456 -26.82 3.42 -6.30
C TYR A 456 -27.49 3.36 -7.68
N GLU A 457 -26.72 3.55 -8.75
CA GLU A 457 -27.22 3.28 -10.12
C GLU A 457 -27.61 1.81 -10.30
N SER A 458 -27.00 0.92 -9.52
CA SER A 458 -27.37 -0.49 -9.45
C SER A 458 -28.74 -0.75 -8.83
N ASP A 459 -29.46 0.24 -8.26
CA ASP A 459 -30.84 0.11 -7.77
C ASP A 459 -31.84 0.69 -8.81
N PRO A 460 -32.55 -0.15 -9.58
CA PRO A 460 -33.46 0.31 -10.63
C PRO A 460 -34.58 1.22 -10.11
N ARG A 461 -34.95 1.11 -8.83
CA ARG A 461 -35.98 1.97 -8.21
C ARG A 461 -35.51 3.42 -8.09
N ALA A 462 -34.20 3.65 -8.08
CA ALA A 462 -33.61 4.97 -7.97
C ALA A 462 -33.27 5.57 -9.34
N CYS A 463 -32.82 4.75 -10.29
CA CYS A 463 -32.31 5.26 -11.57
C CYS A 463 -33.31 5.16 -12.74
N VAL A 464 -34.27 4.22 -12.70
CA VAL A 464 -35.28 3.97 -13.76
C VAL A 464 -36.65 3.55 -13.17
N PRO A 465 -37.28 4.39 -12.32
CA PRO A 465 -38.52 4.02 -11.63
C PRO A 465 -39.69 3.67 -12.57
N ASP A 466 -39.83 4.37 -13.70
CA ASP A 466 -40.90 4.11 -14.66
C ASP A 466 -40.74 2.76 -15.37
N LEU A 467 -39.50 2.40 -15.72
CA LEU A 467 -39.17 1.09 -16.28
C LEU A 467 -39.49 -0.03 -15.28
N LEU A 468 -39.16 0.19 -14.00
CA LEU A 468 -39.46 -0.76 -12.95
C LEU A 468 -40.97 -0.98 -12.79
N ALA A 469 -41.77 0.08 -12.89
CA ALA A 469 -43.22 -0.02 -12.87
C ALA A 469 -43.76 -0.81 -14.09
N ASP A 470 -43.20 -0.61 -15.29
CA ASP A 470 -43.55 -1.40 -16.48
C ASP A 470 -43.21 -2.90 -16.29
N VAL A 471 -42.00 -3.21 -15.77
CA VAL A 471 -41.60 -4.59 -15.47
C VAL A 471 -42.51 -5.23 -14.43
N ALA A 472 -42.82 -4.49 -13.36
CA ALA A 472 -43.71 -4.95 -12.30
C ALA A 472 -45.10 -5.27 -12.87
N HIS A 473 -45.67 -4.36 -13.67
CA HIS A 473 -46.98 -4.56 -14.27
C HIS A 473 -47.00 -5.71 -15.29
N ALA A 474 -46.03 -5.74 -16.22
CA ALA A 474 -46.00 -6.69 -17.32
C ALA A 474 -45.78 -8.15 -16.86
N LEU A 475 -45.05 -8.34 -15.76
CA LEU A 475 -44.78 -9.65 -15.18
C LEU A 475 -45.62 -9.94 -13.93
N ASP A 476 -46.54 -9.04 -13.57
CA ASP A 476 -47.39 -9.05 -12.35
C ASP A 476 -46.61 -9.00 -11.02
N LEU A 477 -45.35 -8.57 -11.03
CA LEU A 477 -44.39 -8.66 -9.92
C LEU A 477 -44.63 -7.61 -8.82
N SER A 478 -44.22 -7.93 -7.59
CA SER A 478 -43.96 -6.87 -6.60
C SER A 478 -42.81 -5.96 -7.06
N GLU A 479 -42.81 -4.68 -6.67
CA GLU A 479 -41.74 -3.74 -7.03
C GLU A 479 -40.35 -4.24 -6.59
N ASP A 480 -40.25 -4.90 -5.44
CA ASP A 480 -38.99 -5.48 -4.97
C ASP A 480 -38.55 -6.65 -5.86
N ALA A 481 -39.47 -7.51 -6.28
CA ALA A 481 -39.14 -8.61 -7.19
C ALA A 481 -38.75 -8.08 -8.58
N ALA A 482 -39.44 -7.05 -9.10
CA ALA A 482 -39.07 -6.37 -10.33
C ALA A 482 -37.67 -5.72 -10.26
N ALA A 483 -37.34 -5.06 -9.13
CA ALA A 483 -36.00 -4.52 -8.88
C ALA A 483 -34.93 -5.62 -8.91
N LEU A 484 -35.16 -6.72 -8.18
CA LEU A 484 -34.25 -7.85 -8.14
C LEU A 484 -34.09 -8.49 -9.53
N TYR A 485 -35.17 -8.62 -10.29
CA TYR A 485 -35.12 -9.19 -11.63
C TYR A 485 -34.27 -8.37 -12.58
N LEU A 486 -34.48 -7.05 -12.64
CA LEU A 486 -33.65 -6.14 -13.44
C LEU A 486 -32.17 -6.22 -13.04
N GLN A 487 -31.88 -6.26 -11.73
CA GLN A 487 -30.51 -6.43 -11.22
C GLN A 487 -29.88 -7.76 -11.65
N LEU A 488 -30.64 -8.86 -11.60
CA LEU A 488 -30.19 -10.16 -12.06
C LEU A 488 -30.00 -10.19 -13.57
N LEU A 489 -30.85 -9.51 -14.35
CA LEU A 489 -30.74 -9.38 -15.80
C LEU A 489 -29.43 -8.73 -16.21
N LEU A 490 -29.07 -7.60 -15.63
CA LEU A 490 -27.97 -6.78 -16.16
C LEU A 490 -26.66 -6.90 -15.37
N LEU A 491 -26.71 -6.85 -14.03
CA LEU A 491 -25.51 -6.54 -13.27
C LEU A 491 -24.47 -7.68 -13.33
N PRO A 492 -23.16 -7.35 -13.35
CA PRO A 492 -22.09 -8.34 -13.47
C PRO A 492 -22.00 -9.22 -12.22
N VAL A 493 -22.05 -8.62 -11.03
CA VAL A 493 -21.90 -9.34 -9.74
C VAL A 493 -23.05 -9.02 -8.76
N PRO A 494 -24.31 -9.39 -9.08
CA PRO A 494 -25.43 -9.22 -8.17
C PRO A 494 -25.41 -10.34 -7.12
N SER A 495 -24.38 -10.34 -6.26
CA SER A 495 -24.35 -11.22 -5.08
C SER A 495 -25.42 -10.79 -4.08
N ASP A 496 -25.88 -11.70 -3.22
CA ASP A 496 -26.88 -11.37 -2.20
C ASP A 496 -26.44 -10.20 -1.31
N ARG A 497 -25.13 -10.09 -1.05
CA ARG A 497 -24.55 -8.97 -0.31
C ARG A 497 -24.68 -7.66 -1.07
N ASN A 498 -24.36 -7.65 -2.36
CA ASN A 498 -24.41 -6.45 -3.19
C ASN A 498 -25.85 -5.98 -3.40
N VAL A 499 -26.77 -6.89 -3.75
CA VAL A 499 -28.20 -6.60 -3.90
C VAL A 499 -28.75 -5.96 -2.63
N ARG A 500 -28.46 -6.55 -1.45
CA ARG A 500 -28.90 -5.98 -0.17
C ARG A 500 -28.29 -4.60 0.10
N ARG A 501 -27.02 -4.40 -0.24
CA ARG A 501 -26.33 -3.09 -0.11
C ARG A 501 -27.00 -2.04 -0.98
N TRP A 502 -27.11 -2.29 -2.28
CA TRP A 502 -27.65 -1.33 -3.25
C TRP A 502 -29.10 -0.96 -2.95
N ASN A 503 -29.90 -1.94 -2.55
CA ASN A 503 -31.33 -1.76 -2.30
C ASN A 503 -31.67 -1.32 -0.86
N ALA A 504 -30.66 -1.23 0.03
CA ALA A 504 -30.83 -1.07 1.48
C ALA A 504 -31.79 -2.11 2.10
N TRP A 505 -31.71 -3.36 1.66
CA TRP A 505 -32.61 -4.43 2.09
C TRP A 505 -32.07 -5.25 3.26
N LYS A 506 -32.98 -5.56 4.19
CA LYS A 506 -32.78 -6.64 5.18
C LYS A 506 -32.89 -8.01 4.50
N PRO A 507 -32.25 -9.07 5.04
CA PRO A 507 -32.31 -10.42 4.46
C PRO A 507 -33.71 -10.97 4.20
N ILE A 508 -34.68 -10.69 5.09
CA ILE A 508 -36.06 -11.16 4.97
C ILE A 508 -36.74 -10.57 3.72
N ARG A 509 -36.57 -9.25 3.49
CA ARG A 509 -37.14 -8.56 2.32
C ARG A 509 -36.55 -9.10 1.01
N HIS A 510 -35.23 -9.31 0.99
CA HIS A 510 -34.56 -9.93 -0.16
C HIS A 510 -35.09 -11.34 -0.45
N LYS A 511 -35.28 -12.17 0.58
CA LYS A 511 -35.82 -13.53 0.43
C LYS A 511 -37.25 -13.51 -0.13
N ALA A 512 -38.08 -12.58 0.30
CA ALA A 512 -39.44 -12.43 -0.22
C ALA A 512 -39.45 -12.07 -1.71
N ALA A 513 -38.62 -11.10 -2.14
CA ALA A 513 -38.47 -10.74 -3.55
C ALA A 513 -37.99 -11.93 -4.41
N ALA A 514 -37.00 -12.69 -3.92
CA ALA A 514 -36.51 -13.87 -4.63
C ALA A 514 -37.56 -14.99 -4.73
N ALA A 515 -38.37 -15.20 -3.69
CA ALA A 515 -39.45 -16.17 -3.71
C ALA A 515 -40.56 -15.81 -4.72
N ASP A 516 -40.88 -14.52 -4.86
CA ASP A 516 -41.82 -14.02 -5.86
C ASP A 516 -41.33 -14.31 -7.29
N LEU A 517 -40.04 -14.09 -7.57
CA LEU A 517 -39.42 -14.45 -8.86
C LEU A 517 -39.44 -15.96 -9.12
N LEU A 518 -39.15 -16.77 -8.10
CA LEU A 518 -39.15 -18.22 -8.21
C LEU A 518 -40.57 -18.74 -8.52
N ALA A 519 -41.59 -18.20 -7.87
CA ALA A 519 -42.99 -18.59 -8.07
C ALA A 519 -43.46 -18.37 -9.52
N ARG A 520 -42.88 -17.39 -10.22
CA ARG A 520 -43.18 -17.09 -11.64
C ARG A 520 -42.24 -17.79 -12.62
N GLY A 521 -41.31 -18.60 -12.13
CA GLY A 521 -40.33 -19.32 -12.97
C GLY A 521 -39.32 -18.41 -13.68
N LEU A 522 -39.15 -17.16 -13.22
CA LEU A 522 -38.20 -16.20 -13.81
C LEU A 522 -36.75 -16.47 -13.36
N VAL A 523 -36.59 -17.21 -12.26
CA VAL A 523 -35.30 -17.62 -11.72
C VAL A 523 -35.34 -19.08 -11.32
N VAL A 524 -34.16 -19.69 -11.26
CA VAL A 524 -33.93 -21.04 -10.74
C VAL A 524 -33.08 -20.98 -9.48
N GLU A 525 -33.41 -21.82 -8.49
CA GLU A 525 -32.57 -21.99 -7.31
C GLU A 525 -31.39 -22.92 -7.63
N GLY A 526 -30.21 -22.59 -7.14
CA GLY A 526 -29.04 -23.42 -7.35
C GLY A 526 -27.80 -22.96 -6.58
N ARG A 527 -26.68 -23.62 -6.85
CA ARG A 527 -25.37 -23.24 -6.31
C ARG A 527 -24.35 -23.16 -7.43
N ARG A 528 -23.78 -21.97 -7.62
CA ARG A 528 -22.69 -21.71 -8.56
C ARG A 528 -21.46 -21.21 -7.79
N ALA A 529 -20.30 -21.78 -8.08
CA ALA A 529 -19.06 -21.36 -7.42
C ALA A 529 -18.79 -19.87 -7.65
N ARG A 530 -18.38 -19.15 -6.60
CA ARG A 530 -18.07 -17.71 -6.59
C ARG A 530 -19.21 -16.75 -6.94
N ALA A 531 -20.45 -17.22 -7.15
CA ALA A 531 -21.58 -16.33 -7.47
C ALA A 531 -22.11 -15.53 -6.27
N GLY A 532 -21.98 -16.07 -5.05
CA GLY A 532 -22.41 -15.39 -3.82
C GLY A 532 -23.93 -15.15 -3.71
N ARG A 533 -24.74 -15.95 -4.42
CA ARG A 533 -26.21 -15.95 -4.40
C ARG A 533 -26.79 -17.35 -4.63
N SER A 534 -28.08 -17.51 -4.35
CA SER A 534 -28.81 -18.78 -4.52
C SER A 534 -29.78 -18.81 -5.71
N PHE A 535 -30.12 -17.67 -6.29
CA PHE A 535 -31.07 -17.57 -7.40
C PHE A 535 -30.38 -17.08 -8.67
N PHE A 536 -30.72 -17.69 -9.81
CA PHE A 536 -30.05 -17.45 -11.10
C PHE A 536 -31.09 -17.32 -12.19
N LEU A 537 -30.75 -16.58 -13.26
CA LEU A 537 -31.57 -16.61 -14.46
C LEU A 537 -31.47 -18.01 -15.11
N PRO A 538 -32.54 -18.49 -15.77
CA PRO A 538 -32.45 -19.71 -16.56
C PRO A 538 -31.44 -19.53 -17.70
N GLY A 539 -30.71 -20.61 -18.00
CA GLY A 539 -29.77 -20.67 -19.13
C GLY A 539 -28.31 -20.96 -18.75
N PRO A 540 -27.39 -20.80 -19.72
CA PRO A 540 -25.99 -21.18 -19.56
C PRO A 540 -25.23 -20.29 -18.57
N TRP A 541 -24.24 -20.89 -17.93
CA TRP A 541 -23.38 -20.26 -16.92
C TRP A 541 -21.93 -20.27 -17.39
N ALA A 542 -21.30 -19.09 -17.46
CA ALA A 542 -19.89 -18.93 -17.76
C ALA A 542 -19.06 -18.90 -16.46
N HIS A 543 -18.07 -19.79 -16.38
CA HIS A 543 -17.08 -19.80 -15.31
C HIS A 543 -16.05 -18.68 -15.49
N ALA A 544 -15.27 -18.36 -14.46
CA ALA A 544 -14.22 -17.35 -14.56
C ALA A 544 -13.06 -17.66 -13.60
N LYS A 545 -11.84 -17.30 -14.00
CA LYS A 545 -10.66 -17.25 -13.11
C LYS A 545 -10.63 -15.91 -12.38
N ARG A 546 -9.92 -15.83 -11.25
CA ARG A 546 -9.68 -14.54 -10.59
C ARG A 546 -8.80 -13.66 -11.49
N PRO A 547 -9.01 -12.33 -11.50
CA PRO A 547 -9.97 -11.58 -10.68
C PRO A 547 -11.43 -11.59 -11.22
N LEU A 548 -11.65 -12.00 -12.47
CA LEU A 548 -12.95 -11.93 -13.15
C LEU A 548 -14.08 -12.71 -12.43
N PRO A 549 -15.31 -12.17 -12.38
CA PRO A 549 -16.47 -12.86 -11.82
C PRO A 549 -17.17 -13.78 -12.85
N PRO A 550 -17.65 -14.97 -12.42
CA PRO A 550 -18.51 -15.80 -13.26
C PRO A 550 -19.93 -15.23 -13.36
N MET A 551 -20.65 -15.52 -14.44
CA MET A 551 -21.96 -14.93 -14.73
C MET A 551 -22.84 -15.83 -15.61
N GLU A 552 -24.12 -15.48 -15.75
CA GLU A 552 -24.97 -16.00 -16.81
C GLU A 552 -24.50 -15.48 -18.19
N SER A 553 -24.29 -16.37 -19.16
CA SER A 553 -23.70 -16.01 -20.46
C SER A 553 -24.57 -15.02 -21.25
N TRP A 554 -25.87 -14.95 -20.97
CA TRP A 554 -26.81 -14.01 -21.57
C TRP A 554 -26.39 -12.54 -21.37
N LYS A 555 -25.69 -12.22 -20.27
CA LYS A 555 -25.28 -10.86 -19.93
C LYS A 555 -24.17 -10.35 -20.83
N ALA A 556 -23.34 -11.26 -21.35
CA ALA A 556 -22.11 -10.92 -22.04
C ALA A 556 -22.26 -9.81 -23.10
N PRO A 557 -23.23 -9.88 -24.04
CA PRO A 557 -23.44 -8.80 -25.02
C PRO A 557 -23.91 -7.47 -24.41
N LEU A 558 -24.59 -7.47 -23.26
CA LEU A 558 -25.12 -6.26 -22.62
C LEU A 558 -24.06 -5.47 -21.84
N ILE A 559 -23.08 -6.17 -21.26
CA ILE A 559 -22.06 -5.57 -20.38
C ILE A 559 -20.64 -5.72 -20.93
N SER A 560 -20.50 -5.91 -22.25
CA SER A 560 -19.22 -6.01 -22.96
C SER A 560 -18.30 -7.12 -22.41
N ALA A 561 -18.84 -8.22 -21.88
CA ALA A 561 -18.01 -9.33 -21.42
C ALA A 561 -17.60 -10.23 -22.59
N GLN A 562 -16.32 -10.60 -22.65
CA GLN A 562 -15.80 -11.49 -23.68
C GLN A 562 -15.79 -12.92 -23.15
N LEU A 563 -16.52 -13.81 -23.83
CA LEU A 563 -16.54 -15.23 -23.50
C LEU A 563 -15.57 -16.02 -24.38
N SER A 564 -15.14 -17.20 -23.90
CA SER A 564 -14.46 -18.20 -24.71
C SER A 564 -15.31 -18.61 -25.92
N LYS A 565 -14.68 -19.21 -26.94
CA LYS A 565 -15.37 -19.60 -28.19
C LYS A 565 -16.57 -20.54 -27.97
N ASP A 566 -16.52 -21.35 -26.92
CA ASP A 566 -17.58 -22.27 -26.50
C ASP A 566 -18.57 -21.64 -25.49
N GLY A 567 -18.39 -20.37 -25.12
CA GLY A 567 -19.26 -19.63 -24.21
C GLY A 567 -19.18 -20.04 -22.73
N SER A 568 -18.22 -20.90 -22.37
CA SER A 568 -18.13 -21.53 -21.05
C SER A 568 -17.29 -20.76 -20.03
N GLU A 569 -16.45 -19.83 -20.47
CA GLU A 569 -15.52 -19.08 -19.62
C GLU A 569 -15.53 -17.59 -19.97
N VAL A 570 -15.64 -16.73 -18.96
CA VAL A 570 -15.40 -15.29 -19.09
C VAL A 570 -13.90 -15.03 -19.18
N ARG A 571 -13.47 -14.39 -20.26
CA ARG A 571 -12.06 -14.11 -20.58
C ARG A 571 -11.66 -12.67 -20.29
N ASP A 572 -12.60 -11.74 -20.41
CA ASP A 572 -12.35 -10.32 -20.20
C ASP A 572 -13.66 -9.55 -19.97
N PHE A 573 -13.56 -8.35 -19.40
CA PHE A 573 -14.65 -7.38 -19.30
C PHE A 573 -14.23 -6.08 -19.97
N GLY A 574 -14.94 -5.72 -21.04
CA GLY A 574 -14.87 -4.38 -21.61
C GLY A 574 -15.56 -3.34 -20.73
N LEU A 575 -15.44 -2.09 -21.14
CA LEU A 575 -16.17 -0.98 -20.54
C LEU A 575 -17.67 -1.08 -20.87
N LEU A 576 -18.52 -0.62 -19.96
CA LEU A 576 -19.97 -0.61 -20.17
C LEU A 576 -20.30 0.23 -21.42
N PRO A 577 -21.11 -0.29 -22.35
CA PRO A 577 -21.40 0.38 -23.63
C PRO A 577 -22.42 1.53 -23.49
N GLY A 578 -22.90 1.79 -22.27
CA GLY A 578 -23.86 2.83 -21.96
C GLY A 578 -24.02 3.02 -20.45
N THR A 579 -24.92 3.92 -20.08
CA THR A 579 -25.31 4.15 -18.69
C THR A 579 -26.18 2.98 -18.18
N LEU A 580 -26.17 2.71 -16.87
CA LEU A 580 -27.01 1.65 -16.30
C LEU A 580 -28.52 1.82 -16.61
N PRO A 581 -29.10 3.04 -16.60
CA PRO A 581 -30.47 3.26 -17.08
C PRO A 581 -30.73 2.79 -18.51
N GLU A 582 -29.85 3.13 -19.46
CA GLU A 582 -29.95 2.69 -20.86
C GLU A 582 -29.87 1.16 -20.94
N LEU A 583 -28.93 0.56 -20.21
CA LEU A 583 -28.70 -0.87 -20.22
C LEU A 583 -29.82 -1.68 -19.55
N PHE A 584 -30.45 -1.17 -18.48
CA PHE A 584 -31.63 -1.81 -17.89
C PHE A 584 -32.80 -1.78 -18.87
N THR A 585 -33.00 -0.65 -19.55
CA THR A 585 -34.04 -0.48 -20.56
C THR A 585 -33.84 -1.46 -21.71
N GLU A 586 -32.60 -1.59 -22.18
CA GLU A 586 -32.24 -2.51 -23.25
C GLU A 586 -32.43 -3.98 -22.85
N ALA A 587 -31.97 -4.37 -21.65
CA ALA A 587 -32.18 -5.71 -21.12
C ALA A 587 -33.67 -6.08 -21.08
N TRP A 588 -34.52 -5.16 -20.61
CA TRP A 588 -35.96 -5.37 -20.59
C TRP A 588 -36.57 -5.44 -22.00
N ARG A 589 -36.11 -4.58 -22.92
CA ARG A 589 -36.55 -4.58 -24.33
C ARG A 589 -36.31 -5.94 -24.99
N LEU A 590 -35.16 -6.57 -24.73
CA LEU A 590 -34.83 -7.91 -25.24
C LEU A 590 -35.75 -8.98 -24.64
N VAL A 591 -35.99 -8.94 -23.33
CA VAL A 591 -36.92 -9.86 -22.66
C VAL A 591 -38.33 -9.75 -23.27
N ARG A 592 -38.83 -8.53 -23.50
CA ARG A 592 -40.14 -8.31 -24.14
C ARG A 592 -40.24 -8.82 -25.58
N ARG A 593 -39.10 -8.96 -26.27
CA ARG A 593 -39.02 -9.55 -27.63
C ARG A 593 -38.90 -11.07 -27.63
N GLY A 594 -38.86 -11.70 -26.46
CA GLY A 594 -38.60 -13.14 -26.33
C GLY A 594 -37.13 -13.52 -26.50
N GLU A 595 -36.22 -12.54 -26.48
CA GLU A 595 -34.76 -12.71 -26.57
C GLU A 595 -34.12 -12.71 -25.16
N GLY A 596 -34.91 -12.98 -24.13
CA GLY A 596 -34.48 -13.01 -22.73
C GLY A 596 -33.77 -14.31 -22.33
N PRO A 597 -33.36 -14.42 -21.05
CA PRO A 597 -32.81 -15.65 -20.50
C PRO A 597 -33.80 -16.81 -20.65
N THR A 598 -33.34 -17.89 -21.28
CA THR A 598 -34.12 -19.11 -21.52
C THR A 598 -33.29 -20.33 -21.12
N ALA A 599 -33.98 -21.38 -20.67
CA ALA A 599 -33.36 -22.59 -20.12
C ALA A 599 -32.64 -23.43 -21.18
#